data_AF-A0A524BA00-F1
#
_entry.id   AF-A0A524BA00-F1
#
_cell.length_a   1.000
_cell.length_b   1.000
_cell.length_c   1.000
_cell.angle_alpha   90.00
_cell.angle_beta   90.00
_cell.angle_gamma   90.00
#
_symmetry.space_group_name_H-M   'P 1'
#
loop_
_entity.id
_entity.type
_entity.pdbx_description
1 polymer ?
#
loop_
_entity_poly.entity_id
_entity_poly.type
_entity_poly.pdbx_seq_one_letter_code
_entity_poly.pdbx_strand_id
1 'polypeptide(L)'
;MKSLPEDAMQFTTHDCRGQSVAIGDEVKILDINPDPDMDEDQRDMFMDMIGARCPIERIDADGTGWVAVWWNGDEGTQLTLVGLMPMQMERTPA
;
A
#
# COMPACT_ATOMS: atom_id res chain seq x y z
N MET A 1 2.66 35.77 9.42
CA MET A 1 3.28 34.75 8.55
C MET A 1 2.15 34.09 7.78
N LYS A 2 2.12 34.21 6.45
CA LYS A 2 1.22 33.40 5.63
C LYS A 2 1.83 32.00 5.58
N SER A 3 1.08 30.98 6.00
CA SER A 3 1.47 29.59 5.74
C SER A 3 1.59 29.43 4.22
N LEU A 4 2.65 28.75 3.79
CA LEU A 4 2.77 28.33 2.39
C LEU A 4 1.53 27.47 2.05
N PRO A 5 1.07 27.46 0.79
CA PRO A 5 0.09 26.47 0.36
C PRO A 5 0.67 25.09 0.69
N GLU A 6 -0.18 24.14 1.09
CA GLU A 6 0.16 22.72 1.14
C GLU A 6 0.46 22.26 -0.29
N ASP A 7 1.61 22.64 -0.84
CA ASP A 7 2.31 21.78 -1.79
C ASP A 7 2.47 20.48 -1.02
N ALA A 8 1.56 19.55 -1.26
CA ALA A 8 1.45 18.29 -0.56
C ALA A 8 2.86 17.72 -0.43
N MET A 9 3.40 17.65 0.79
CA MET A 9 4.70 17.03 1.01
C MET A 9 4.63 15.65 0.39
N GLN A 10 5.28 15.49 -0.75
CA GLN A 10 5.41 14.18 -1.38
C GLN A 10 6.47 13.45 -0.60
N PHE A 11 6.00 12.67 0.36
CA PHE A 11 6.86 11.73 1.06
C PHE A 11 7.38 10.69 0.07
N THR A 12 8.62 10.25 0.30
CA THR A 12 9.31 9.32 -0.57
C THR A 12 9.41 7.97 0.10
N THR A 13 9.38 6.89 -0.68
CA THR A 13 9.68 5.55 -0.20
C THR A 13 10.50 4.77 -1.23
N HIS A 14 10.85 3.54 -0.88
CA HIS A 14 11.58 2.61 -1.74
C HIS A 14 11.05 1.19 -1.55
N ASP A 15 11.31 0.33 -2.51
CA ASP A 15 10.94 -1.08 -2.44
C ASP A 15 11.99 -1.91 -1.69
N CYS A 16 11.76 -3.22 -1.59
CA CYS A 16 12.64 -4.15 -0.89
C CYS A 16 14.05 -4.28 -1.51
N ARG A 17 14.27 -3.70 -2.69
CA ARG A 17 15.56 -3.65 -3.40
C ARG A 17 16.21 -2.27 -3.35
N GLY A 18 15.61 -1.31 -2.64
CA GLY A 18 16.10 0.07 -2.55
C GLY A 18 15.76 0.92 -3.77
N GLN A 19 14.90 0.46 -4.67
CA GLN A 19 14.44 1.27 -5.80
C GLN A 19 13.42 2.29 -5.30
N SER A 20 13.57 3.55 -5.67
CA SER A 20 12.57 4.58 -5.34
C SER A 20 11.20 4.22 -5.89
N VAL A 21 10.19 4.41 -5.07
CA VAL A 21 8.77 4.20 -5.39
C VAL A 21 8.05 5.52 -5.24
N ALA A 22 7.29 5.90 -6.26
CA ALA A 22 6.46 7.09 -6.30
C ALA A 22 4.97 6.75 -6.36
N ILE A 23 4.11 7.74 -6.07
CA ILE A 23 2.66 7.62 -6.32
C ILE A 23 2.43 7.30 -7.80
N GLY A 24 1.58 6.29 -8.06
CA GLY A 24 1.28 5.76 -9.39
C GLY A 24 2.20 4.64 -9.87
N ASP A 25 3.36 4.41 -9.23
CA ASP A 25 4.16 3.22 -9.54
C ASP A 25 3.41 1.95 -9.13
N GLU A 26 3.47 0.93 -9.99
CA GLU A 26 2.91 -0.38 -9.68
C GLU A 26 3.90 -1.20 -8.85
N VAL A 27 3.43 -1.70 -7.70
CA VAL A 27 4.20 -2.57 -6.82
C VAL A 27 3.52 -3.93 -6.68
N LYS A 28 4.33 -4.97 -6.54
CA LYS A 28 3.87 -6.29 -6.09
C LYS A 28 3.89 -6.33 -4.57
N ILE A 29 2.79 -6.76 -3.97
CA ILE A 29 2.71 -7.03 -2.52
C ILE A 29 3.50 -8.32 -2.23
N LEU A 30 4.47 -8.26 -1.33
CA LEU A 30 5.30 -9.40 -0.95
C LEU A 30 4.89 -10.01 0.38
N ASP A 31 4.42 -9.17 1.30
CA ASP A 31 4.06 -9.57 2.66
C ASP A 31 3.13 -8.50 3.27
N ILE A 32 2.30 -8.90 4.23
CA ILE A 32 1.42 -8.01 4.99
C ILE A 32 1.50 -8.44 6.46
N ASN A 33 1.57 -7.46 7.35
CA ASN A 33 1.55 -7.71 8.79
C ASN A 33 0.23 -7.17 9.36
N PRO A 34 -0.86 -7.95 9.30
CA PRO A 34 -2.15 -7.52 9.82
C PRO A 34 -2.11 -7.36 11.34
N ASP A 35 -3.08 -6.63 11.88
CA ASP A 35 -3.26 -6.50 13.33
C ASP A 35 -3.45 -7.90 13.94
N PRO A 36 -2.68 -8.28 14.99
CA PRO A 36 -2.81 -9.58 15.63
C PRO A 36 -4.18 -9.82 16.26
N ASP A 37 -4.93 -8.76 16.57
CA ASP A 37 -6.27 -8.84 17.16
C ASP A 37 -7.39 -8.86 16.09
N MET A 38 -7.02 -8.86 14.79
CA MET A 38 -7.95 -9.01 13.67
C MET A 38 -8.59 -10.40 13.68
N ASP A 39 -9.86 -10.49 13.29
CA ASP A 39 -10.53 -11.79 13.16
C ASP A 39 -9.92 -12.62 12.00
N GLU A 40 -10.14 -13.93 12.04
CA GLU A 40 -9.49 -14.87 11.12
C GLU A 40 -9.94 -14.64 9.67
N ASP A 41 -11.22 -14.38 9.44
CA ASP A 41 -11.77 -14.17 8.10
C ASP A 41 -11.19 -12.89 7.46
N GLN A 42 -11.11 -11.79 8.22
CA GLN A 42 -10.47 -10.55 7.77
C GLN A 42 -8.99 -10.75 7.52
N ARG A 43 -8.29 -11.46 8.43
CA ARG A 43 -6.86 -11.74 8.26
C ARG A 43 -6.61 -12.52 6.98
N ASP A 44 -7.42 -13.54 6.70
CA ASP A 44 -7.29 -14.34 5.49
C ASP A 44 -7.52 -13.49 4.23
N MET A 45 -8.51 -12.57 4.24
CA MET A 45 -8.68 -11.59 3.16
C MET A 45 -7.45 -10.71 2.93
N PHE A 46 -6.77 -10.24 3.99
CA PHE A 46 -5.54 -9.47 3.86
C PHE A 46 -4.37 -10.32 3.36
N MET A 47 -4.27 -11.58 3.76
CA MET A 47 -3.21 -12.47 3.31
C MET A 47 -3.36 -12.84 1.82
N ASP A 48 -4.60 -12.96 1.33
CA ASP A 48 -4.89 -13.18 -0.09
C ASP A 48 -4.41 -12.05 -1.02
N MET A 49 -4.11 -10.87 -0.45
CA MET A 49 -3.54 -9.76 -1.22
C MET A 49 -2.08 -9.99 -1.62
N ILE A 50 -1.37 -10.89 -0.93
CA ILE A 50 0.04 -11.15 -1.20
C ILE A 50 0.20 -11.67 -2.64
N GLY A 51 1.06 -11.00 -3.39
CA GLY A 51 1.30 -11.28 -4.80
C GLY A 51 0.50 -10.41 -5.77
N ALA A 52 -0.52 -9.69 -5.30
CA ALA A 52 -1.26 -8.72 -6.11
C ALA A 52 -0.33 -7.57 -6.55
N ARG A 53 -0.67 -6.97 -7.70
CA ARG A 53 0.04 -5.82 -8.28
C ARG A 53 -0.90 -4.63 -8.29
N CYS A 54 -0.50 -3.54 -7.63
CA CYS A 54 -1.36 -2.39 -7.41
C CYS A 54 -0.55 -1.10 -7.48
N PRO A 55 -1.15 0.01 -7.94
CA PRO A 55 -0.51 1.32 -7.89
C PRO A 55 -0.42 1.83 -6.45
N ILE A 56 0.65 2.57 -6.16
CA ILE A 56 0.75 3.36 -4.92
C ILE A 56 -0.15 4.57 -5.03
N GLU A 57 -1.11 4.71 -4.11
CA GLU A 57 -2.06 5.81 -4.07
C GLU A 57 -1.56 6.98 -3.21
N ARG A 58 -0.81 6.66 -2.15
CA ARG A 58 -0.29 7.64 -1.20
C ARG A 58 0.98 7.12 -0.55
N ILE A 59 1.89 8.04 -0.22
CA ILE A 59 3.02 7.77 0.66
C ILE A 59 2.86 8.71 1.86
N ASP A 60 2.99 8.19 3.07
CA ASP A 60 2.91 8.99 4.30
C ASP A 60 4.29 9.33 4.89
N ALA A 61 4.28 10.08 6.00
CA ALA A 61 5.48 10.59 6.63
C ALA A 61 6.44 9.52 7.16
N ASP A 62 5.92 8.31 7.43
CA ASP A 62 6.71 7.17 7.90
C ASP A 62 7.36 6.39 6.74
N GLY A 63 7.08 6.81 5.50
CA GLY A 63 7.55 6.13 4.29
C GLY A 63 6.69 4.92 3.94
N THR A 64 5.50 4.77 4.53
CA THR A 64 4.57 3.70 4.19
C THR A 64 3.89 4.01 2.87
N GLY A 65 4.01 3.09 1.91
CA GLY A 65 3.31 3.14 0.62
C GLY A 65 1.94 2.50 0.74
N TRP A 66 0.88 3.26 0.52
CA TRP A 66 -0.50 2.78 0.60
C TRP A 66 -1.00 2.36 -0.78
N VAL A 67 -1.54 1.15 -0.87
CA VAL A 67 -2.22 0.63 -2.06
C VAL A 67 -3.69 0.39 -1.77
N ALA A 68 -4.51 0.52 -2.82
CA ALA A 68 -5.92 0.22 -2.80
C ALA A 68 -6.19 -1.05 -3.59
N VAL A 69 -6.91 -2.00 -2.99
CA VAL A 69 -7.29 -3.24 -3.68
C VAL A 69 -8.78 -3.46 -3.57
N TRP A 70 -9.36 -3.81 -4.72
CA TRP A 70 -10.79 -3.96 -4.91
C TRP A 70 -11.14 -5.43 -5.10
N TRP A 71 -12.09 -5.92 -4.31
CA TRP A 71 -12.54 -7.30 -4.33
C TRP A 71 -14.04 -7.35 -4.53
N ASN A 72 -14.52 -8.42 -5.13
CA ASN A 72 -15.95 -8.71 -5.13
C ASN A 72 -16.25 -9.58 -3.92
N GLY A 73 -16.95 -9.03 -2.94
CA GLY A 73 -17.52 -9.77 -1.81
C GLY A 73 -19.00 -10.06 -2.02
N ASP A 74 -19.59 -10.80 -1.09
CA ASP A 74 -20.99 -11.21 -1.14
C ASP A 74 -21.97 -10.02 -1.10
N GLU A 75 -21.57 -8.92 -0.47
CA GLU A 75 -22.35 -7.67 -0.37
C GLU A 75 -22.01 -6.66 -1.49
N GLY A 76 -21.19 -7.06 -2.47
CA GLY A 76 -20.75 -6.22 -3.58
C GLY A 76 -19.25 -5.91 -3.54
N THR A 77 -18.85 -4.91 -4.33
CA THR A 77 -17.43 -4.53 -4.43
C THR A 77 -16.96 -3.85 -3.15
N GLN A 78 -15.91 -4.40 -2.54
CA GLN A 78 -15.27 -3.88 -1.34
C GLN A 78 -13.90 -3.30 -1.68
N LEU A 79 -13.50 -2.27 -0.94
CA LEU A 79 -12.19 -1.63 -1.04
C LEU A 79 -11.40 -1.86 0.25
N THR A 80 -10.19 -2.39 0.12
CA THR A 80 -9.23 -2.49 1.21
C THR A 80 -8.03 -1.59 0.92
N LEU A 81 -7.65 -0.77 1.89
CA LEU A 81 -6.39 -0.03 1.88
C LEU A 81 -5.37 -0.76 2.74
N VAL A 82 -4.18 -1.01 2.19
CA VAL A 82 -3.08 -1.61 2.97
C VAL A 82 -1.83 -0.73 2.86
N GLY A 83 -1.20 -0.49 4.01
CA GLY A 83 0.08 0.19 4.10
C GLY A 83 1.21 -0.81 3.99
N LEU A 84 2.16 -0.56 3.09
CA LEU A 84 3.31 -1.41 2.84
C LEU A 84 4.58 -0.70 3.27
N MET A 85 5.35 -1.34 4.15
CA MET A 85 6.73 -0.96 4.43
C MET A 85 7.63 -1.33 3.25
N PRO A 86 8.82 -0.72 3.10
CA PRO A 86 9.74 -1.03 2.00
C PRO A 86 9.97 -2.53 1.76
N MET A 87 10.15 -3.30 2.83
CA MET A 87 10.40 -4.76 2.73
C MET A 87 9.19 -5.57 2.25
N GLN A 88 7.99 -4.99 2.28
CA GLN A 88 6.72 -5.64 1.94
C GLN A 88 6.30 -5.43 0.48
N MET A 89 7.07 -4.68 -0.31
CA MET A 89 6.74 -4.40 -1.69
C MET A 89 7.96 -4.49 -2.62
N GLU A 90 7.73 -4.92 -3.86
CA GLU A 90 8.69 -4.87 -4.96
C GLU A 90 8.15 -3.97 -6.06
N ARG A 91 8.91 -2.96 -6.48
CA ARG A 91 8.53 -2.12 -7.61
C ARG A 91 8.61 -2.95 -8.87
N THR A 92 7.53 -2.94 -9.64
CA THR A 92 7.47 -3.70 -10.88
C THR A 92 7.74 -2.77 -12.08
N PRO A 93 8.53 -3.20 -13.07
CA PRO A 93 8.67 -2.43 -14.30
C PRO A 93 7.33 -2.31 -15.02
N ALA A 94 7.06 -1.12 -15.58
CA ALA A 94 5.97 -0.89 -16.51
C ALA A 94 6.18 -1.62 -17.85
#